data_AF-A0A3D5FNR5-F1
#
_entry.id   AF-A0A3D5FNR5-F1
#
_cell.length_a   1.000
_cell.length_b   1.000
_cell.length_c   1.000
_cell.angle_alpha   90.00
_cell.angle_beta   90.00
_cell.angle_gamma   90.00
#
_symmetry.space_group_name_H-M   'P 1'
#
loop_
_entity.id
_entity.type
_entity.pdbx_description
1 polymer ?
#
loop_
_entity_poly.entity_id
_entity_poly.type
_entity_poly.pdbx_seq_one_letter_code
_entity_poly.pdbx_strand_id
1 'polypeptide(L)'
;MSPADKTPSGAAVPDSAGALRDALREIRRLRSALDLARPKTEPIAVVGMACRFPGGADTPESYWQLLQEGHCAITDLPQDRWDPEAWFDPDPDAPGKLYTQRAGYLCDVEQFDPDVFGISPREAKGLDPQQRLLLEVSWEALERAGMSSTALKGSDTGVYIGMSTDDYGELTSALHESIDAWNGLGTMRSVAAGRIAYTFGLHGPALTSDTSCSSSLTALHQACRDLRNDSVSAAIVGGVNLILDPR
;
A
#
# COMPACT_ATOMS: atom_id res chain seq x y z
N MET A 1 -39.81 47.09 70.99
CA MET A 1 -40.02 46.06 69.96
C MET A 1 -39.50 46.61 68.65
N SER A 2 -38.30 46.19 68.24
CA SER A 2 -37.70 46.52 66.94
C SER A 2 -37.52 45.21 66.16
N PRO A 3 -37.87 45.11 64.87
CA PRO A 3 -37.82 43.86 64.13
C PRO A 3 -36.40 43.56 63.63
N ALA A 4 -36.00 42.30 63.77
CA ALA A 4 -34.72 41.78 63.34
C ALA A 4 -34.64 41.67 61.81
N ASP A 5 -33.60 42.27 61.25
CA ASP A 5 -33.16 42.12 59.87
C ASP A 5 -32.50 40.73 59.70
N LYS A 6 -33.11 39.87 58.88
CA LYS A 6 -32.52 38.59 58.45
C LYS A 6 -32.11 38.74 56.99
N THR A 7 -30.83 38.99 56.78
CA THR A 7 -30.18 38.82 55.48
C THR A 7 -30.16 37.33 55.09
N PRO A 8 -30.49 36.97 53.84
CA PRO A 8 -30.39 35.58 53.39
C PRO A 8 -28.93 35.23 53.09
N SER A 9 -28.51 34.09 53.65
CA SER A 9 -27.23 33.42 53.41
C SER A 9 -26.98 33.22 51.91
N GLY A 10 -25.83 33.67 51.42
CA GLY A 10 -25.40 33.51 50.04
C GLY A 10 -25.29 32.04 49.66
N ALA A 11 -26.02 31.61 48.64
CA ALA A 11 -25.85 30.30 48.03
C ALA A 11 -24.46 30.22 47.40
N ALA A 12 -23.65 29.26 47.85
CA ALA A 12 -22.33 29.00 47.31
C ALA A 12 -22.42 28.70 45.80
N VAL A 13 -21.68 29.45 44.99
CA VAL A 13 -21.51 29.18 43.57
C VAL A 13 -20.89 27.79 43.44
N PRO A 14 -21.51 26.83 42.72
CA PRO A 14 -20.96 25.49 42.59
C PRO A 14 -19.56 25.54 41.98
N ASP A 15 -18.63 24.75 42.53
CA ASP A 15 -17.27 24.57 42.00
C ASP A 15 -17.31 23.87 40.63
N SER A 16 -17.65 24.65 39.61
CA SER A 16 -17.72 24.25 38.21
C SER A 16 -16.39 23.71 37.69
N ALA A 17 -15.27 24.19 38.24
CA ALA A 17 -13.94 23.73 37.90
C ALA A 17 -13.62 22.36 38.51
N GLY A 18 -14.17 22.04 39.68
CA GLY A 18 -14.11 20.70 40.29
C GLY A 18 -14.94 19.69 39.50
N ALA A 19 -16.19 20.04 39.18
CA ALA A 19 -17.09 19.19 38.40
C ALA A 19 -16.53 18.87 36.99
N LEU A 20 -15.93 19.86 36.31
CA LEU A 20 -15.29 19.66 35.00
C LEU A 20 -14.04 18.75 35.11
N ARG A 21 -13.25 18.88 36.18
CA ARG A 21 -12.07 18.03 36.42
C ARG A 21 -12.46 16.58 36.65
N ASP A 22 -13.52 16.34 37.42
CA ASP A 22 -14.03 15.00 37.68
C ASP A 22 -14.64 14.38 36.43
N ALA A 23 -15.42 15.15 35.66
CA ALA A 23 -15.94 14.71 34.36
C ALA A 23 -14.81 14.34 33.38
N LEU A 24 -13.73 15.14 33.30
CA LEU A 24 -12.58 14.85 32.44
C LEU A 24 -11.77 13.63 32.88
N ARG A 25 -11.73 13.32 34.19
CA ARG A 25 -11.13 12.07 34.70
C ARG A 25 -11.98 10.88 34.33
N GLU A 26 -13.29 10.99 34.49
CA GLU A 26 -14.21 9.90 34.19
C GLU A 26 -14.25 9.61 32.69
N ILE A 27 -14.27 10.64 31.83
CA ILE A 27 -14.13 10.47 30.38
C ILE A 27 -12.85 9.73 30.02
N ARG A 28 -11.71 10.09 30.64
CA ARG A 28 -10.44 9.37 30.40
C ARG A 28 -10.49 7.92 30.86
N ARG A 29 -11.04 7.66 32.05
CA ARG A 29 -11.22 6.31 32.59
C ARG A 29 -12.09 5.46 31.68
N LEU A 30 -13.24 5.98 31.24
CA LEU A 30 -14.18 5.29 30.36
C LEU A 30 -13.55 5.00 29.00
N ARG A 31 -12.78 5.94 28.42
CA ARG A 31 -12.01 5.70 27.20
C ARG A 31 -10.99 4.57 27.37
N SER A 32 -10.17 4.60 28.41
CA SER A 32 -9.21 3.53 28.67
C SER A 32 -9.87 2.16 28.92
N ALA A 33 -11.04 2.13 29.57
CA ALA A 33 -11.80 0.89 29.74
C ALA A 33 -12.37 0.37 28.41
N LEU A 34 -12.77 1.27 27.51
CA LEU A 34 -13.21 0.92 26.16
C LEU A 34 -12.06 0.35 25.32
N ASP A 35 -10.89 0.99 25.38
CA ASP A 35 -9.68 0.54 24.67
C ASP A 35 -9.24 -0.87 25.13
N LEU A 36 -9.32 -1.14 26.44
CA LEU A 36 -9.03 -2.47 27.02
C LEU A 36 -10.09 -3.52 26.67
N ALA A 37 -11.33 -3.11 26.45
CA ALA A 37 -12.44 -3.99 26.07
C ALA A 37 -12.51 -4.24 24.56
N ARG A 38 -11.78 -3.47 23.75
CA ARG A 38 -11.76 -3.64 22.30
C ARG A 38 -11.20 -5.02 21.96
N PRO A 39 -11.95 -5.84 21.21
CA PRO A 39 -11.47 -7.18 20.88
C PRO A 39 -10.20 -7.07 20.03
N LYS A 40 -9.13 -7.75 20.43
CA LYS A 40 -7.94 -8.00 19.58
C LYS A 40 -8.27 -8.75 18.27
N THR A 41 -9.53 -9.12 18.10
CA THR A 41 -10.11 -9.86 16.99
C THR A 41 -11.15 -9.04 16.23
N GLU A 42 -11.16 -7.71 16.37
CA GLU A 42 -12.04 -6.86 15.57
C GLU A 42 -11.86 -7.19 14.07
N PRO A 43 -12.97 -7.44 13.35
CA PRO A 43 -12.95 -7.63 11.91
C PRO A 43 -12.42 -6.38 11.21
N ILE A 44 -11.56 -6.56 10.22
CA ILE A 44 -11.04 -5.46 9.40
C ILE A 44 -11.80 -5.46 8.07
N ALA A 45 -12.37 -4.31 7.71
CA ALA A 45 -13.10 -4.15 6.46
C ALA A 45 -12.13 -3.92 5.30
N VAL A 46 -12.36 -4.64 4.19
CA VAL A 46 -11.77 -4.30 2.89
C VAL A 46 -12.74 -3.34 2.19
N VAL A 47 -12.36 -2.07 2.09
CA VAL A 47 -13.24 -0.99 1.61
C VAL A 47 -13.03 -0.62 0.15
N GLY A 48 -11.91 -1.04 -0.46
CA GLY A 48 -11.59 -0.86 -1.87
C GLY A 48 -10.50 -1.85 -2.31
N MET A 49 -10.44 -2.11 -3.60
CA MET A 49 -9.46 -3.01 -4.21
C MET A 49 -9.21 -2.61 -5.67
N ALA A 50 -7.99 -2.80 -6.13
CA ALA A 50 -7.61 -2.68 -7.54
C ALA A 50 -6.51 -3.71 -7.82
N CYS A 51 -6.29 -4.06 -9.08
CA CYS A 51 -5.31 -5.06 -9.45
C CYS A 51 -4.85 -4.90 -10.90
N ARG A 52 -3.68 -5.48 -11.19
CA ARG A 52 -3.23 -5.78 -12.54
C ARG A 52 -2.79 -7.24 -12.55
N PHE A 53 -3.47 -8.07 -13.33
CA PHE A 53 -3.17 -9.48 -13.48
C PHE A 53 -3.07 -9.87 -14.96
N PRO A 54 -2.37 -10.98 -15.27
CA PRO A 54 -2.26 -11.48 -16.64
C PRO A 54 -3.62 -11.73 -17.30
N GLY A 55 -3.66 -11.73 -18.63
CA GLY A 55 -4.88 -11.97 -19.40
C GLY A 55 -5.79 -10.74 -19.54
N GLY A 56 -5.23 -9.53 -19.39
CA GLY A 56 -5.99 -8.28 -19.49
C GLY A 56 -6.86 -7.99 -18.26
N ALA A 57 -6.58 -8.65 -17.14
CA ALA A 57 -7.30 -8.45 -15.89
C ALA A 57 -6.79 -7.20 -15.16
N ASP A 58 -7.16 -6.02 -15.66
CA ASP A 58 -6.74 -4.70 -15.18
C ASP A 58 -7.63 -4.14 -14.06
N THR A 59 -8.71 -4.85 -13.71
CA THR A 59 -9.69 -4.47 -12.69
C THR A 59 -10.18 -5.70 -11.92
N PRO A 60 -10.69 -5.54 -10.68
CA PRO A 60 -11.32 -6.62 -9.93
C PRO A 60 -12.43 -7.36 -10.71
N GLU A 61 -13.21 -6.61 -11.50
CA GLU A 61 -14.33 -7.13 -12.29
C GLU A 61 -13.83 -7.95 -13.48
N SER A 62 -12.85 -7.44 -14.23
CA SER A 62 -12.21 -8.22 -15.31
C SER A 62 -11.53 -9.48 -14.79
N TYR A 63 -10.87 -9.40 -13.63
CA TYR A 63 -10.26 -10.56 -12.99
C TYR A 63 -11.32 -11.58 -12.57
N TRP A 64 -12.43 -11.12 -11.98
CA TRP A 64 -13.55 -11.98 -11.61
C TRP A 64 -14.19 -12.66 -12.83
N GLN A 65 -14.31 -11.97 -13.96
CA GLN A 65 -14.79 -12.55 -15.21
C GLN A 65 -13.87 -13.68 -15.68
N LEU A 66 -12.56 -13.45 -15.69
CA LEU A 66 -11.56 -14.46 -16.08
C LEU A 66 -11.67 -15.73 -15.21
N LEU A 67 -11.83 -15.55 -13.88
CA LEU A 67 -12.02 -16.66 -12.94
C LEU A 67 -13.33 -17.42 -13.18
N GLN A 68 -14.45 -16.71 -13.39
CA GLN A 68 -15.75 -17.33 -13.65
C GLN A 68 -15.77 -18.13 -14.94
N GLU A 69 -15.07 -17.66 -15.97
CA GLU A 69 -14.98 -18.34 -17.27
C GLU A 69 -13.95 -19.49 -17.26
N GLY A 70 -13.11 -19.58 -16.23
CA GLY A 70 -12.03 -20.58 -16.16
C GLY A 70 -10.93 -20.35 -17.21
N HIS A 71 -10.74 -19.12 -17.66
CA HIS A 71 -9.75 -18.78 -18.67
C HIS A 71 -8.32 -18.88 -18.11
N CYS A 72 -7.43 -19.54 -18.84
CA CYS A 72 -6.02 -19.62 -18.49
C CYS A 72 -5.26 -18.43 -19.10
N ALA A 73 -4.73 -17.55 -18.25
CA ALA A 73 -4.00 -16.35 -18.66
C ALA A 73 -2.52 -16.59 -19.01
N ILE A 74 -2.10 -17.86 -19.12
CA ILE A 74 -0.71 -18.21 -19.43
C ILE A 74 -0.49 -18.13 -20.94
N THR A 75 0.36 -17.20 -21.35
CA THR A 75 0.72 -16.96 -22.74
C THR A 75 2.18 -17.36 -22.99
N ASP A 76 2.59 -17.35 -24.25
CA ASP A 76 4.01 -17.34 -24.61
C ASP A 76 4.64 -15.99 -24.22
N LEU A 77 5.97 -15.95 -24.11
CA LEU A 77 6.74 -14.76 -23.83
C LEU A 77 6.42 -13.64 -24.85
N PRO A 78 6.03 -12.44 -24.40
CA PRO A 78 5.88 -11.28 -25.27
C PRO A 78 7.19 -10.92 -25.98
N GLN A 79 7.13 -10.63 -27.29
CA GLN A 79 8.32 -10.38 -28.13
C GLN A 79 9.12 -9.14 -27.72
N ASP A 80 8.52 -8.24 -26.95
CA ASP A 80 9.09 -6.98 -26.46
C ASP A 80 9.86 -7.14 -25.13
N ARG A 81 9.92 -8.35 -24.54
CA ARG A 81 10.57 -8.59 -23.25
C ARG A 81 12.05 -8.97 -23.40
N TRP A 82 12.32 -10.13 -23.96
CA TRP A 82 13.67 -10.62 -24.28
C TRP A 82 13.59 -11.67 -25.38
N ASP A 83 14.73 -12.03 -25.97
CA ASP A 83 14.81 -13.07 -27.00
C ASP A 83 14.52 -14.47 -26.41
N PRO A 84 13.37 -15.09 -26.68
CA PRO A 84 13.02 -16.39 -26.09
C PRO A 84 13.94 -17.53 -26.55
N GLU A 85 14.50 -17.45 -27.77
CA GLU A 85 15.38 -18.50 -28.33
C GLU A 85 16.76 -18.48 -27.66
N ALA A 86 17.25 -17.30 -27.31
CA ALA A 86 18.51 -17.14 -26.60
C ALA A 86 18.51 -17.79 -25.21
N TRP A 87 17.35 -17.90 -24.56
CA TRP A 87 17.21 -18.37 -23.17
C TRP A 87 16.58 -19.74 -23.03
N PHE A 88 15.99 -20.33 -24.07
CA PHE A 88 15.29 -21.61 -23.97
C PHE A 88 16.19 -22.83 -24.23
N ASP A 89 15.99 -23.87 -23.42
CA ASP A 89 16.48 -25.22 -23.68
C ASP A 89 15.46 -26.23 -23.14
N PRO A 90 15.00 -27.22 -23.92
CA PRO A 90 14.05 -28.22 -23.44
C PRO A 90 14.61 -29.12 -22.32
N ASP A 91 15.94 -29.19 -22.15
CA ASP A 91 16.58 -29.90 -21.04
C ASP A 91 16.49 -29.08 -19.73
N PRO A 92 15.75 -29.52 -18.70
CA PRO A 92 15.66 -28.82 -17.42
C PRO A 92 16.98 -28.70 -16.68
N ASP A 93 17.97 -29.54 -17.02
CA ASP A 93 19.30 -29.53 -16.40
C ASP A 93 20.30 -28.64 -17.18
N ALA A 94 19.89 -28.05 -18.31
CA ALA A 94 20.74 -27.16 -19.09
C ALA A 94 21.07 -25.88 -18.30
N PRO A 95 22.35 -25.58 -18.02
CA PRO A 95 22.73 -24.45 -17.19
C PRO A 95 22.46 -23.12 -17.89
N GLY A 96 21.84 -22.18 -17.16
CA GLY A 96 21.55 -20.83 -17.65
C GLY A 96 20.44 -20.78 -18.71
N LYS A 97 19.57 -21.79 -18.75
CA LYS A 97 18.46 -21.91 -19.69
C LYS A 97 17.13 -22.08 -18.96
N LEU A 98 16.07 -21.59 -19.58
CA LEU A 98 14.69 -21.76 -19.18
C LEU A 98 14.10 -22.96 -19.94
N TYR A 99 13.48 -23.89 -19.22
CA TYR A 99 12.77 -25.03 -19.84
C TYR A 99 11.32 -24.72 -20.23
N THR A 100 10.85 -23.50 -19.95
CA THR A 100 9.52 -23.01 -20.32
C THR A 100 9.62 -21.56 -20.78
N GLN A 101 8.86 -21.21 -21.83
CA GLN A 101 8.66 -19.84 -22.29
C GLN A 101 7.24 -19.33 -21.96
N ARG A 102 6.48 -20.10 -21.17
CA ARG A 102 5.09 -19.81 -20.84
C ARG A 102 4.95 -19.32 -19.41
N ALA A 103 4.34 -18.15 -19.25
CA ALA A 103 4.01 -17.56 -17.96
C ALA A 103 2.80 -16.62 -18.09
N GLY A 104 2.38 -16.04 -16.96
CA GLY A 104 1.40 -14.97 -16.95
C GLY A 104 2.11 -13.62 -17.02
N TYR A 105 1.92 -12.90 -18.13
CA TYR A 105 2.55 -11.60 -18.35
C TYR A 105 1.52 -10.47 -18.26
N LEU A 106 1.97 -9.32 -17.75
CA LEU A 106 1.26 -8.06 -17.95
C LEU A 106 1.69 -7.45 -19.29
N CYS A 107 0.75 -6.86 -19.99
CA CYS A 107 1.01 -6.01 -21.14
C CYS A 107 1.50 -4.64 -20.67
N ASP A 108 2.28 -3.95 -21.51
CA ASP A 108 2.50 -2.50 -21.38
C ASP A 108 3.08 -2.02 -20.03
N VAL A 109 3.90 -2.83 -19.34
CA VAL A 109 4.48 -2.50 -18.02
C VAL A 109 5.42 -1.28 -18.05
N GLU A 110 5.88 -0.89 -19.23
CA GLU A 110 6.66 0.30 -19.47
C GLU A 110 5.82 1.59 -19.49
N GLN A 111 4.51 1.48 -19.70
CA GLN A 111 3.59 2.62 -19.73
C GLN A 111 3.32 3.15 -18.31
N PHE A 112 3.26 4.46 -18.18
CA PHE A 112 3.00 5.16 -16.93
C PHE A 112 2.67 6.62 -17.24
N ASP A 113 1.70 7.21 -16.52
CA ASP A 113 1.41 8.64 -16.57
C ASP A 113 2.13 9.37 -15.41
N PRO A 114 3.33 9.93 -15.62
CA PRO A 114 4.10 10.53 -14.54
C PRO A 114 3.53 11.89 -14.09
N ASP A 115 2.81 12.60 -14.96
CA ASP A 115 2.31 13.94 -14.68
C ASP A 115 1.21 13.91 -13.61
N VAL A 116 0.35 12.89 -13.64
CA VAL A 116 -0.71 12.66 -12.63
C VAL A 116 -0.13 12.50 -11.22
N PHE A 117 1.07 11.94 -11.10
CA PHE A 117 1.75 11.70 -9.81
C PHE A 117 2.80 12.76 -9.47
N GLY A 118 2.92 13.82 -10.27
CA GLY A 118 3.91 14.89 -10.05
C GLY A 118 5.36 14.43 -10.24
N ILE A 119 5.58 13.39 -11.03
CA ILE A 119 6.89 12.80 -11.30
C ILE A 119 7.41 13.40 -12.61
N SER A 120 8.67 13.81 -12.64
CA SER A 120 9.24 14.35 -13.88
C SER A 120 9.45 13.24 -14.93
N PRO A 121 9.36 13.52 -16.24
CA PRO A 121 9.66 12.53 -17.27
C PRO A 121 11.07 11.93 -17.17
N ARG A 122 12.02 12.68 -16.59
CA ARG A 122 13.38 12.18 -16.34
C ARG A 122 13.41 11.16 -15.21
N GLU A 123 12.75 11.47 -14.10
CA GLU A 123 12.62 10.55 -12.97
C GLU A 123 11.86 9.28 -13.38
N ALA A 124 10.75 9.43 -14.10
CA ALA A 124 9.89 8.32 -14.54
C ALA A 124 10.66 7.20 -15.25
N LYS A 125 11.64 7.56 -16.10
CA LYS A 125 12.50 6.58 -16.79
C LYS A 125 13.34 5.73 -15.84
N GLY A 126 13.77 6.29 -14.71
CA GLY A 126 14.55 5.59 -13.69
C GLY A 126 13.69 4.78 -12.71
N LEU A 127 12.37 4.91 -12.74
CA LEU A 127 11.49 4.19 -11.82
C LEU A 127 11.29 2.75 -12.26
N ASP A 128 11.43 1.81 -11.34
CA ASP A 128 11.00 0.43 -11.53
C ASP A 128 9.50 0.40 -11.92
N PRO A 129 9.11 -0.27 -13.03
CA PRO A 129 7.73 -0.53 -13.38
C PRO A 129 6.85 -1.03 -12.22
N GLN A 130 7.43 -1.77 -11.26
CA GLN A 130 6.72 -2.19 -10.05
C GLN A 130 6.26 -1.00 -9.20
N GLN A 131 7.09 0.04 -9.04
CA GLN A 131 6.71 1.27 -8.32
C GLN A 131 5.64 2.06 -9.08
N ARG A 132 5.71 2.08 -10.42
CA ARG A 132 4.75 2.77 -11.29
C ARG A 132 3.36 2.14 -11.16
N LEU A 133 3.28 0.81 -11.32
CA LEU A 133 2.04 0.05 -11.14
C LEU A 133 1.47 0.20 -9.74
N LEU A 134 2.32 0.19 -8.71
CA LEU A 134 1.87 0.39 -7.33
C LEU A 134 1.22 1.76 -7.13
N LEU A 135 1.70 2.83 -7.76
CA LEU A 135 1.08 4.15 -7.68
C LEU A 135 -0.31 4.16 -8.33
N GLU A 136 -0.43 3.63 -9.54
CA GLU A 136 -1.70 3.56 -10.27
C GLU A 136 -2.73 2.69 -9.52
N VAL A 137 -2.34 1.48 -9.14
CA VAL A 137 -3.24 0.54 -8.45
C VAL A 137 -3.63 1.06 -7.07
N SER A 138 -2.73 1.75 -6.35
CA SER A 138 -3.07 2.38 -5.08
C SER A 138 -4.07 3.51 -5.26
N TRP A 139 -3.89 4.36 -6.28
CA TRP A 139 -4.84 5.42 -6.61
C TRP A 139 -6.22 4.86 -6.93
N GLU A 140 -6.30 3.83 -7.78
CA GLU A 140 -7.56 3.20 -8.15
C GLU A 140 -8.26 2.52 -6.97
N ALA A 141 -7.49 1.88 -6.07
CA ALA A 141 -8.05 1.28 -4.87
C ALA A 141 -8.67 2.33 -3.94
N LEU A 142 -8.03 3.50 -3.82
CA LEU A 142 -8.55 4.63 -3.06
C LEU A 142 -9.82 5.23 -3.70
N GLU A 143 -9.81 5.45 -5.02
CA GLU A 143 -10.98 5.93 -5.76
C GLU A 143 -12.17 4.98 -5.63
N ARG A 144 -11.93 3.66 -5.76
CA ARG A 144 -12.96 2.63 -5.56
C ARG A 144 -13.48 2.55 -4.12
N ALA A 145 -12.64 2.90 -3.14
CA ALA A 145 -13.07 3.03 -1.75
C ALA A 145 -13.89 4.31 -1.49
N GLY A 146 -14.03 5.20 -2.48
CA GLY A 146 -14.63 6.52 -2.31
C GLY A 146 -13.79 7.45 -1.43
N MET A 147 -12.49 7.18 -1.32
CA MET A 147 -11.55 7.95 -0.51
C MET A 147 -10.69 8.83 -1.42
N SER A 148 -10.90 10.15 -1.38
CA SER A 148 -10.05 11.05 -2.16
C SER A 148 -8.66 11.17 -1.52
N SER A 149 -7.62 11.22 -2.36
CA SER A 149 -6.24 11.47 -1.91
C SER A 149 -6.11 12.76 -1.10
N THR A 150 -6.90 13.78 -1.43
CA THR A 150 -6.99 15.04 -0.67
C THR A 150 -7.54 14.88 0.73
N ALA A 151 -8.49 13.96 0.95
CA ALA A 151 -9.08 13.69 2.26
C ALA A 151 -8.14 12.89 3.17
N LEU A 152 -7.29 12.04 2.58
CA LEU A 152 -6.29 11.25 3.31
C LEU A 152 -4.99 12.02 3.56
N LYS A 153 -4.78 13.16 2.90
CA LYS A 153 -3.56 13.94 3.09
C LYS A 153 -3.39 14.38 4.54
N GLY A 154 -2.28 13.96 5.14
CA GLY A 154 -1.89 14.23 6.51
C GLY A 154 -2.44 13.23 7.53
N SER A 155 -3.21 12.22 7.10
CA SER A 155 -3.72 11.17 7.98
C SER A 155 -2.61 10.22 8.44
N ASP A 156 -2.90 9.44 9.47
CA ASP A 156 -2.08 8.32 9.95
C ASP A 156 -2.28 7.04 9.11
N THR A 157 -2.73 7.15 7.86
CA THR A 157 -2.90 5.98 6.98
C THR A 157 -1.54 5.30 6.72
N GLY A 158 -1.45 4.00 6.98
CA GLY A 158 -0.25 3.21 6.72
C GLY A 158 -0.20 2.64 5.30
N VAL A 159 0.99 2.27 4.84
CA VAL A 159 1.27 1.64 3.55
C VAL A 159 2.12 0.40 3.77
N TYR A 160 1.62 -0.76 3.35
CA TYR A 160 2.25 -2.06 3.59
C TYR A 160 2.32 -2.85 2.29
N ILE A 161 3.52 -3.01 1.73
CA ILE A 161 3.73 -3.61 0.40
C ILE A 161 4.59 -4.86 0.51
N GLY A 162 4.15 -5.95 -0.12
CA GLY A 162 5.00 -7.11 -0.40
C GLY A 162 5.74 -6.98 -1.73
N MET A 163 7.07 -7.05 -1.75
CA MET A 163 7.88 -6.92 -2.98
C MET A 163 9.20 -7.70 -2.84
N SER A 164 9.50 -8.57 -3.80
CA SER A 164 10.63 -9.51 -3.70
C SER A 164 11.68 -9.31 -4.81
N THR A 165 11.29 -9.11 -6.06
CA THR A 165 12.22 -9.03 -7.21
C THR A 165 12.80 -7.62 -7.41
N ASP A 166 14.00 -7.54 -7.98
CA ASP A 166 14.75 -6.30 -8.26
C ASP A 166 15.33 -6.28 -9.69
N ASP A 167 14.71 -7.02 -10.61
CA ASP A 167 15.16 -7.23 -11.99
C ASP A 167 15.48 -5.90 -12.70
N TYR A 168 14.65 -4.87 -12.49
CA TYR A 168 14.87 -3.56 -13.09
C TYR A 168 16.15 -2.89 -12.57
N GLY A 169 16.42 -2.99 -11.27
CA GLY A 169 17.64 -2.48 -10.66
C GLY A 169 18.89 -3.18 -11.18
N GLU A 170 18.81 -4.49 -11.43
CA GLU A 170 19.90 -5.25 -12.04
C GLU A 170 20.14 -4.85 -13.50
N LEU A 171 19.06 -4.70 -14.29
CA LEU A 171 19.12 -4.27 -15.69
C LEU A 171 19.71 -2.87 -15.83
N THR A 172 19.28 -1.90 -15.01
CA THR A 172 19.81 -0.52 -15.08
C THR A 172 21.24 -0.44 -14.55
N SER A 173 21.59 -1.20 -13.51
CA SER A 173 22.97 -1.22 -12.99
C SER A 173 23.99 -1.74 -14.01
N ALA A 174 23.58 -2.67 -14.89
CA ALA A 174 24.44 -3.13 -16.00
C ALA A 174 24.72 -2.00 -17.03
N LEU A 175 23.77 -1.08 -17.21
CA LEU A 175 23.86 0.06 -18.11
C LEU A 175 24.48 1.26 -17.38
N HIS A 176 25.80 1.34 -17.34
CA HIS A 176 26.57 2.37 -16.61
C HIS A 176 26.14 3.83 -16.93
N GLU A 177 25.60 4.08 -18.13
CA GLU A 177 25.10 5.39 -18.57
C GLU A 177 23.77 5.80 -17.91
N SER A 178 23.06 4.86 -17.28
CA SER A 178 21.77 5.07 -16.60
C SER A 178 21.89 5.40 -15.10
N ILE A 179 23.11 5.44 -14.57
CA ILE A 179 23.36 5.75 -13.16
C ILE A 179 23.25 7.27 -12.95
N ASP A 180 22.07 7.71 -12.51
CA ASP A 180 21.86 9.06 -11.98
C ASP A 180 21.16 9.03 -10.61
N ALA A 181 20.93 10.21 -10.02
CA ALA A 181 20.31 10.32 -8.70
C ALA A 181 18.90 9.70 -8.61
N TRP A 182 18.21 9.54 -9.75
CA TRP A 182 16.86 8.99 -9.82
C TRP A 182 16.87 7.46 -9.86
N ASN A 183 17.89 6.84 -10.45
CA ASN A 183 18.00 5.39 -10.51
C ASN A 183 18.04 4.76 -9.10
N GLY A 184 18.80 5.36 -8.18
CA GLY A 184 18.90 4.86 -6.80
C GLY A 184 17.56 4.82 -6.06
N LEU A 185 16.74 5.87 -6.16
CA LEU A 185 15.41 5.88 -5.53
C LEU A 185 14.36 5.12 -6.36
N GLY A 186 14.58 5.01 -7.67
CA GLY A 186 13.66 4.39 -8.59
C GLY A 186 13.60 2.86 -8.48
N THR A 187 14.65 2.21 -7.98
CA THR A 187 14.73 0.75 -7.86
C THR A 187 14.67 0.25 -6.42
N MET A 188 15.00 1.10 -5.42
CA MET A 188 14.96 0.69 -4.02
C MET A 188 13.57 0.22 -3.57
N ARG A 189 13.48 -1.05 -3.13
CA ARG A 189 12.24 -1.65 -2.61
C ARG A 189 11.61 -0.87 -1.45
N SER A 190 12.42 -0.31 -0.55
CA SER A 190 11.91 0.53 0.55
C SER A 190 11.23 1.81 0.06
N VAL A 191 11.64 2.33 -1.09
CA VAL A 191 11.04 3.53 -1.70
C VAL A 191 9.66 3.21 -2.29
N ALA A 192 9.34 1.95 -2.64
CA ALA A 192 8.03 1.61 -3.18
C ALA A 192 6.88 2.00 -2.24
N ALA A 193 6.90 1.56 -0.97
CA ALA A 193 5.91 1.97 0.02
C ALA A 193 6.02 3.46 0.39
N GLY A 194 7.25 3.97 0.52
CA GLY A 194 7.49 5.38 0.84
C GLY A 194 6.98 6.35 -0.22
N ARG A 195 7.05 5.97 -1.50
CA ARG A 195 6.58 6.78 -2.65
C ARG A 195 5.06 6.87 -2.66
N ILE A 196 4.35 5.78 -2.41
CA ILE A 196 2.88 5.79 -2.22
C ILE A 196 2.51 6.76 -1.09
N ALA A 197 3.17 6.63 0.08
CA ALA A 197 2.93 7.50 1.22
C ALA A 197 3.22 8.96 0.89
N TYR A 198 4.33 9.24 0.21
CA TYR A 198 4.71 10.59 -0.21
C TYR A 198 3.71 11.20 -1.19
N THR A 199 3.36 10.47 -2.25
CA THR A 199 2.47 10.93 -3.32
C THR A 199 1.07 11.25 -2.79
N PHE A 200 0.52 10.43 -1.89
CA PHE A 200 -0.80 10.67 -1.29
C PHE A 200 -0.76 11.44 0.04
N GLY A 201 0.43 11.82 0.49
CA GLY A 201 0.64 12.59 1.73
C GLY A 201 0.23 11.86 2.99
N LEU A 202 0.48 10.55 3.08
CA LEU A 202 0.12 9.69 4.21
C LEU A 202 1.25 9.70 5.25
N HIS A 203 0.90 9.79 6.53
CA HIS A 203 1.86 9.89 7.63
C HIS A 203 1.91 8.66 8.55
N GLY A 204 1.21 7.59 8.20
CA GLY A 204 1.36 6.30 8.87
C GLY A 204 2.68 5.59 8.49
N PRO A 205 2.92 4.38 9.03
CA PRO A 205 4.07 3.55 8.66
C PRO A 205 4.06 3.23 7.16
N ALA A 206 5.22 3.32 6.51
CA ALA A 206 5.41 2.92 5.11
C ALA A 206 6.45 1.82 5.04
N LEU A 207 6.02 0.58 4.83
CA LEU A 207 6.85 -0.62 4.96
C LEU A 207 6.78 -1.48 3.70
N THR A 208 7.95 -1.85 3.18
CA THR A 208 8.08 -2.90 2.18
C THR A 208 8.65 -4.15 2.85
N SER A 209 8.00 -5.30 2.65
CA SER A 209 8.39 -6.58 3.24
C SER A 209 8.68 -7.62 2.16
N ASP A 210 9.68 -8.46 2.42
CA ASP A 210 10.01 -9.60 1.58
C ASP A 210 10.07 -10.87 2.43
N THR A 211 9.02 -11.68 2.30
CA THR A 211 8.95 -13.06 2.81
C THR A 211 8.63 -14.02 1.66
N SER A 212 9.17 -13.70 0.47
CA SER A 212 8.96 -14.42 -0.80
C SER A 212 7.47 -14.57 -1.15
N CYS A 213 6.98 -15.78 -1.43
CA CYS A 213 5.59 -16.02 -1.83
C CYS A 213 4.54 -15.58 -0.78
N SER A 214 4.95 -15.33 0.47
CA SER A 214 4.06 -14.88 1.54
C SER A 214 4.07 -13.36 1.76
N SER A 215 4.86 -12.59 1.01
CA SER A 215 5.11 -11.16 1.24
C SER A 215 3.83 -10.32 1.36
N SER A 216 2.87 -10.49 0.44
CA SER A 216 1.61 -9.72 0.47
C SER A 216 0.72 -10.06 1.66
N LEU A 217 0.69 -11.31 2.09
CA LEU A 217 -0.06 -11.74 3.28
C LEU A 217 0.64 -11.33 4.58
N THR A 218 1.98 -11.28 4.59
CA THR A 218 2.75 -10.70 5.70
C THR A 218 2.46 -9.21 5.84
N ALA A 219 2.44 -8.47 4.74
CA ALA A 219 2.06 -7.06 4.72
C ALA A 219 0.63 -6.84 5.24
N LEU A 220 -0.33 -7.66 4.79
CA LEU A 220 -1.71 -7.65 5.29
C LEU A 220 -1.80 -7.96 6.78
N HIS A 221 -1.04 -8.95 7.25
CA HIS A 221 -0.99 -9.32 8.66
C HIS A 221 -0.52 -8.13 9.52
N GLN A 222 0.56 -7.46 9.11
CA GLN A 222 1.08 -6.30 9.82
C GLN A 222 0.08 -5.13 9.83
N ALA A 223 -0.53 -4.82 8.68
CA ALA A 223 -1.54 -3.78 8.58
C ALA A 223 -2.75 -4.05 9.51
N CYS A 224 -3.25 -5.29 9.53
CA CYS A 224 -4.34 -5.69 10.43
C CYS A 224 -3.97 -5.51 11.91
N ARG A 225 -2.71 -5.75 12.28
CA ARG A 225 -2.25 -5.53 13.66
C ARG A 225 -2.24 -4.06 14.01
N ASP A 226 -1.72 -3.22 13.12
CA ASP A 226 -1.59 -1.79 13.38
C ASP A 226 -2.97 -1.10 13.42
N LEU A 227 -3.91 -1.52 12.56
CA LEU A 227 -5.32 -1.10 12.61
C LEU A 227 -6.00 -1.49 13.92
N ARG A 228 -5.81 -2.73 14.40
CA ARG A 228 -6.39 -3.21 15.66
C ARG A 228 -5.81 -2.53 16.90
N ASN A 229 -4.59 -2.00 16.78
CA ASN A 229 -3.90 -1.30 17.85
C ASN A 229 -4.06 0.22 17.77
N ASP A 230 -4.92 0.73 16.88
CA ASP A 230 -5.12 2.17 16.65
C ASP A 230 -3.81 2.94 16.33
N SER A 231 -2.84 2.23 15.77
CA SER A 231 -1.58 2.86 15.32
C SER A 231 -1.74 3.53 13.96
N VAL A 232 -2.77 3.14 13.21
CA VAL A 232 -3.20 3.73 11.94
C VAL A 232 -4.73 3.68 11.86
N SER A 233 -5.36 4.68 11.25
CA SER A 233 -6.82 4.69 11.02
C SER A 233 -7.26 3.97 9.74
N ALA A 234 -6.36 3.83 8.78
CA ALA A 234 -6.57 3.12 7.52
C ALA A 234 -5.23 2.55 7.03
N ALA A 235 -5.28 1.60 6.09
CA ALA A 235 -4.07 1.01 5.52
C ALA A 235 -4.25 0.72 4.03
N ILE A 236 -3.25 1.11 3.23
CA ILE A 236 -3.05 0.59 1.87
C ILE A 236 -2.20 -0.68 2.01
N VAL A 237 -2.70 -1.78 1.48
CA VAL A 237 -2.04 -3.09 1.55
C VAL A 237 -1.98 -3.68 0.15
N GLY A 238 -0.81 -4.15 -0.25
CA GLY A 238 -0.65 -4.75 -1.59
C GLY A 238 0.57 -5.63 -1.72
N GLY A 239 0.76 -6.13 -2.93
CA GLY A 239 1.99 -6.78 -3.35
C GLY A 239 2.20 -6.60 -4.84
N VAL A 240 3.45 -6.63 -5.26
CA VAL A 240 3.84 -6.48 -6.66
C VAL A 240 4.91 -7.51 -7.01
N ASN A 241 4.84 -8.02 -8.23
CA ASN A 241 5.85 -8.89 -8.80
C ASN A 241 5.84 -8.73 -10.32
N LEU A 242 6.98 -8.36 -10.89
CA LEU A 242 7.23 -8.42 -12.32
C LEU A 242 8.43 -9.31 -12.60
N ILE A 243 8.40 -9.96 -13.77
CA ILE A 243 9.52 -10.72 -14.34
C ILE A 243 10.01 -9.89 -15.51
N LEU A 244 11.14 -9.20 -15.33
CA LEU A 244 11.71 -8.29 -16.33
C LEU A 244 13.02 -8.82 -16.92
N ASP A 245 13.69 -9.73 -16.21
CA ASP A 245 14.93 -10.36 -16.64
C ASP A 245 14.79 -11.90 -16.55
N PRO A 246 15.24 -12.66 -17.57
CA PRO A 246 15.22 -14.13 -17.53
C PRO A 246 16.32 -14.78 -16.68
N ARG A 247 17.26 -14.01 -16.13
CA ARG A 247 18.44 -14.52 -15.38
C ARG A 247 18.14 -15.02 -13.97
#